data_AF-A0A916QF85-F1
#
_entry.id   AF-A0A916QF85-F1
#
_cell.length_a   1.000
_cell.length_b   1.000
_cell.length_c   1.000
_cell.angle_alpha   90.00
_cell.angle_beta   90.00
_cell.angle_gamma   90.00
#
_symmetry.space_group_name_H-M   'P 1'
#
loop_
_entity.id
_entity.type
_entity.pdbx_description
1 polymer ?
#
loop_
_entity_poly.entity_id
_entity_poly.type
_entity_poly.pdbx_seq_one_letter_code
_entity_poly.pdbx_strand_id
1 'polypeptide(L)'
;MNIEKKLTEHLNNFESAPFLFVGSGFSRRYLGLEDWHGLLRKFASFNDKPYEYYLSSTEDGAAEQVATLLANYNGPIKLDTK
;
A
#
# COMPACT_ATOMS: atom_id res chain seq x y z
N MET A 1 -2.68 -27.13 -23.66
CA MET A 1 -1.52 -26.22 -23.74
C MET A 1 -1.54 -25.32 -22.51
N ASN A 2 -0.48 -25.32 -21.68
CA ASN A 2 -0.44 -24.53 -20.44
C ASN A 2 -0.10 -23.05 -20.72
N ILE A 3 -0.27 -22.21 -19.69
CA ILE A 3 -0.06 -20.76 -19.81
C ILE A 3 1.39 -20.41 -20.14
N GLU A 4 2.36 -21.15 -19.57
CA GLU A 4 3.79 -20.96 -19.82
C GLU A 4 4.15 -21.15 -21.30
N LYS A 5 3.65 -22.23 -21.92
CA LYS A 5 3.90 -22.51 -23.33
C LYS A 5 3.30 -21.42 -24.24
N LYS A 6 2.08 -20.97 -23.95
CA LYS A 6 1.42 -19.87 -24.69
C LYS A 6 2.21 -18.56 -24.59
N LEU A 7 2.66 -18.20 -23.40
CA LEU A 7 3.45 -16.98 -23.17
C LEU A 7 4.79 -17.07 -23.87
N THR A 8 5.48 -18.20 -23.75
CA THR A 8 6.79 -18.42 -24.39
C THR A 8 6.68 -18.28 -25.91
N GLU A 9 5.70 -18.95 -26.53
CA GLU A 9 5.44 -18.84 -27.97
C GLU A 9 5.13 -17.41 -28.41
N HIS A 10 4.37 -16.66 -27.61
CA HIS A 10 4.03 -15.27 -27.93
C HIS A 10 5.23 -14.33 -27.81
N LEU A 11 5.98 -14.43 -26.72
CA LEU A 11 7.12 -13.57 -26.42
C LEU A 11 8.30 -13.79 -27.38
N ASN A 12 8.47 -15.03 -27.88
CA ASN A 12 9.50 -15.35 -28.87
C ASN A 12 9.29 -14.70 -30.24
N ASN A 13 8.15 -14.04 -30.50
CA ASN A 13 7.91 -13.31 -31.75
C ASN A 13 8.58 -11.92 -31.77
N PHE A 14 9.20 -11.49 -30.66
CA PHE A 14 9.83 -10.19 -30.54
C PHE A 14 11.34 -10.37 -30.34
N GLU A 15 12.17 -9.55 -31.00
CA GLU A 15 13.64 -9.59 -30.86
C GLU A 15 14.13 -9.04 -29.51
N SER A 16 13.31 -8.22 -28.85
CA SER A 16 13.65 -7.61 -27.57
C SER A 16 13.20 -8.45 -26.38
N ALA A 17 13.98 -8.40 -25.29
CA ALA A 17 13.60 -9.06 -24.04
C ALA A 17 12.31 -8.42 -23.46
N PRO A 18 11.39 -9.22 -22.93
CA PRO A 18 10.18 -8.69 -22.32
C PRO A 18 10.49 -7.95 -21.01
N PHE A 19 9.73 -6.86 -20.77
CA PHE A 19 9.74 -6.14 -19.51
C PHE A 19 8.42 -6.35 -18.77
N LEU A 20 8.51 -6.71 -17.49
CA LEU A 20 7.34 -6.85 -16.62
C LEU A 20 7.30 -5.71 -15.62
N PHE A 21 6.27 -4.87 -15.73
CA PHE A 21 5.97 -3.85 -14.73
C PHE A 21 4.92 -4.39 -13.76
N VAL A 22 5.29 -4.49 -12.48
CA VAL A 22 4.38 -4.93 -11.42
C VAL A 22 4.02 -3.73 -10.54
N GLY A 23 2.74 -3.36 -10.52
CA GLY A 23 2.20 -2.31 -9.66
C GLY A 23 1.70 -2.83 -8.31
N SER A 24 1.38 -1.91 -7.40
CA SER A 24 0.85 -2.21 -6.06
C SER A 24 -0.43 -3.05 -6.05
N GLY A 25 -1.20 -3.05 -7.15
CA GLY A 25 -2.37 -3.90 -7.32
C GLY A 25 -2.08 -5.40 -7.21
N PHE A 26 -0.86 -5.85 -7.55
CA PHE A 26 -0.46 -7.24 -7.39
C PHE A 26 -0.42 -7.63 -5.91
N SER A 27 0.28 -6.86 -5.09
CA SER A 27 0.39 -7.12 -3.66
C SER A 27 -0.95 -6.96 -2.94
N ARG A 28 -1.76 -5.96 -3.33
CA ARG A 28 -3.11 -5.79 -2.77
C ARG A 28 -4.02 -7.00 -3.04
N ARG A 29 -3.99 -7.53 -4.27
CA ARG A 29 -4.88 -8.64 -4.68
C ARG A 29 -4.42 -10.00 -4.18
N TYR A 30 -3.10 -10.27 -4.25
CA TYR A 30 -2.58 -11.62 -4.05
C TYR A 30 -1.83 -11.80 -2.73
N LEU A 31 -1.42 -10.72 -2.08
CA LEU A 31 -0.77 -10.77 -0.75
C LEU A 31 -1.64 -10.15 0.35
N GLY A 32 -2.81 -9.59 0.00
CA GLY A 32 -3.72 -8.95 0.95
C GLY A 32 -3.14 -7.72 1.65
N LEU A 33 -2.13 -7.07 1.04
CA LEU A 33 -1.53 -5.86 1.61
C LEU A 33 -2.47 -4.66 1.49
N GLU A 34 -2.35 -3.75 2.46
CA GLU A 34 -3.10 -2.51 2.51
C GLU A 34 -2.71 -1.56 1.36
N ASP A 35 -3.62 -0.66 0.98
CA ASP A 35 -3.24 0.56 0.25
C ASP A 35 -2.75 1.64 1.22
N TRP A 36 -2.39 2.81 0.69
CA TRP A 36 -1.87 3.92 1.49
C TRP A 36 -2.80 4.30 2.66
N HIS A 37 -4.10 4.45 2.40
CA HIS A 37 -5.05 4.79 3.46
C HIS A 37 -5.25 3.65 4.46
N GLY A 38 -5.30 2.40 4.00
CA GLY A 38 -5.36 1.24 4.89
C GLY A 38 -4.12 1.11 5.78
N LEU A 39 -2.94 1.36 5.23
CA LEU A 39 -1.67 1.32 5.96
C LEU A 39 -1.64 2.40 7.04
N LEU A 40 -1.99 3.64 6.68
CA LEU A 40 -2.04 4.74 7.66
C LEU A 40 -3.11 4.52 8.74
N ARG A 41 -4.23 3.90 8.39
CA ARG A 41 -5.27 3.53 9.36
C ARG A 41 -4.75 2.53 10.39
N LYS A 42 -3.95 1.56 9.95
CA LYS A 42 -3.26 0.60 10.83
C LYS A 42 -2.21 1.27 11.72
N PHE A 43 -1.49 2.28 11.22
CA PHE A 43 -0.57 3.02 12.09
C PHE A 43 -1.31 3.91 13.09
N ALA A 44 -2.38 4.57 12.66
CA ALA A 44 -3.22 5.40 13.54
C ALA A 44 -3.88 4.58 14.66
N SER A 45 -4.13 3.28 14.49
CA SER A 45 -4.71 2.45 15.56
C SER A 45 -3.80 2.30 16.78
N PHE A 46 -2.50 2.56 16.65
CA PHE A 46 -1.57 2.59 17.78
C PHE A 46 -1.63 3.91 18.56
N ASN A 47 -2.34 4.93 18.07
CA ASN A 47 -2.45 6.22 18.74
C ASN A 47 -3.79 6.34 19.48
N ASP A 48 -3.93 7.39 20.29
CA ASP A 48 -5.22 7.72 20.92
C ASP A 48 -6.23 8.36 19.96
N LYS A 49 -5.79 8.78 18.78
CA LYS A 49 -6.63 9.40 17.77
C LYS A 49 -6.81 8.43 16.58
N PRO A 50 -8.05 8.24 16.08
CA PRO A 50 -8.28 7.40 14.91
C PRO A 50 -7.75 8.08 13.65
N TYR A 51 -7.61 7.30 12.59
CA TYR A 51 -7.20 7.78 11.27
C TYR A 51 -8.00 8.99 10.77
N GLU A 52 -9.32 8.98 10.97
CA GLU A 52 -10.24 10.05 10.56
C GLU A 52 -9.90 11.40 11.19
N TYR A 53 -9.37 11.41 12.42
CA TYR A 53 -8.93 12.64 13.07
C TYR A 53 -7.80 13.31 12.28
N TYR A 54 -6.80 12.52 11.90
CA TYR A 54 -5.68 13.02 11.10
C TYR A 54 -6.14 13.41 9.69
N LEU A 55 -6.98 12.60 9.06
CA LEU A 55 -7.51 12.89 7.72
C LEU A 55 -8.29 14.22 7.69
N SER A 56 -9.09 14.51 8.71
CA SER A 56 -9.84 15.77 8.82
C SER A 56 -8.95 17.01 8.98
N SER A 57 -7.66 16.81 9.31
CA SER A 57 -6.66 17.86 9.48
C SER A 57 -5.79 18.06 8.23
N THR A 58 -6.14 17.43 7.10
CA THR A 58 -5.41 17.53 5.83
C THR A 58 -6.21 18.29 4.79
N GLU A 59 -5.50 18.92 3.85
CA GLU A 59 -6.10 19.46 2.63
C GLU A 59 -6.42 18.30 1.68
N ASP A 60 -7.62 18.29 1.11
CA ASP A 60 -8.11 17.32 0.10
C ASP A 60 -8.00 15.82 0.45
N GLY A 61 -7.80 15.48 1.74
CA GLY A 61 -7.62 14.10 2.16
C GLY A 61 -6.27 13.50 1.74
N ALA A 62 -5.27 14.35 1.52
CA ALA A 62 -3.92 13.99 1.12
C ALA A 62 -3.27 13.02 2.13
N ALA A 63 -3.01 11.80 1.68
CA ALA A 63 -2.55 10.74 2.56
C ALA A 63 -1.16 11.06 3.14
N GLU A 64 -0.28 11.69 2.35
CA GLU A 64 1.07 12.12 2.74
C GLU A 64 1.09 13.11 3.90
N GLN A 65 0.07 13.96 3.99
CA GLN A 65 -0.10 14.87 5.13
C GLN A 65 -0.50 14.06 6.38
N VAL A 66 -1.39 13.07 6.25
CA VAL A 66 -1.72 12.16 7.34
C VAL A 66 -0.48 11.40 7.81
N ALA A 67 0.37 10.91 6.90
CA ALA A 67 1.63 10.26 7.26
C ALA A 67 2.55 11.17 8.06
N THR A 68 2.65 12.45 7.67
CA THR A 68 3.45 13.46 8.39
C THR A 68 2.90 13.71 9.79
N LEU A 69 1.58 13.85 9.93
CA LEU A 69 0.93 14.03 11.23
C LEU A 69 1.12 12.82 12.15
N LEU A 70 1.05 11.60 11.59
CA LEU A 70 1.31 10.37 12.34
C LEU A 70 2.78 10.25 12.76
N ALA A 71 3.72 10.61 11.88
CA ALA A 71 5.15 10.57 12.18
C ALA A 71 5.54 11.57 13.28
N ASN A 72 4.86 12.72 13.35
CA ASN A 72 5.08 13.75 14.35
C ASN A 72 4.20 13.59 15.60
N TYR A 73 3.46 12.48 15.72
CA TYR A 73 2.62 12.23 16.88
C TYR A 73 3.50 11.94 18.11
N ASN A 74 3.46 12.86 19.08
CA ASN A 74 4.21 12.76 20.34
C ASN A 74 3.33 12.35 21.53
N GLY A 75 2.12 11.85 21.26
CA GLY A 75 1.20 11.38 22.29
C GLY A 75 1.46 9.92 22.69
N PRO A 76 0.64 9.36 23.59
CA PRO A 76 0.79 7.97 24.02
C PRO A 76 0.57 6.99 22.86
N ILE A 77 1.49 6.03 22.75
CA ILE A 77 1.40 4.93 21.79
C ILE A 77 0.90 3.68 22.53
N LYS A 78 -0.22 3.13 22.07
CA LYS A 78 -0.73 1.82 22.44
C LYS A 78 0.14 0.77 21.75
N LEU A 79 1.21 0.38 22.43
CA LEU A 79 1.95 -0.80 22.00
C LEU A 79 1.04 -2.01 22.18
N ASP A 80 0.94 -2.83 21.13
CA ASP A 80 0.18 -4.07 21.15
C ASP A 80 0.90 -5.05 22.10
N THR A 81 0.59 -4.96 23.39
CA THR A 81 0.99 -5.94 24.39
C THR A 81 0.14 -7.17 24.15
N LYS A 82 0.62 -8.06 23.28
CA LYS A 82 0.21 -9.47 23.31
C LYS A 82 0.43 -10.08 24.69
#